data_AF-A0AAN5MKZ6-F1
#
_entry.id   AF-A0AAN5MKZ6-F1
#
_cell.length_a   1.000
_cell.length_b   1.000
_cell.length_c   1.000
_cell.angle_alpha   90.00
_cell.angle_beta   90.00
_cell.angle_gamma   90.00
#
_symmetry.space_group_name_H-M   'P 1'
#
loop_
_entity.id
_entity.type
_entity.pdbx_description
1 polymer ?
#
loop_
_entity_poly.entity_id
_entity_poly.type
_entity_poly.pdbx_seq_one_letter_code
_entity_poly.pdbx_strand_id
1 'polypeptide(L)'
;LDSTQKLGADLAVGIADNSALTLSDLAGFDHALTGSGTLNISRHNAADTFDFGSKTGTAFAGNVSLKNTTFDLTAGNTAALSNATLTAGTDSTVRAGQQDSTLHNLTVDGGTLEFEGGAPQSKATGIINADTLALNKGTVSVSGTAEWNNEAPALSLLEQDRGNIMQTLINAGQVSGTTADIGLVINGVTVGSDNQAVQSAVKQDGTTVANATHNYGLSTANNSGGHGLFVKYKLSALELLTDGTDALRLTTEAGADANRTLSALLTGSGGLQVDASRGALTLANSNNSYRGITTVTAGILKLGADNALGQTSSLKVNTGAAANLAGHTQTTGALENAGLVTLGNGGVLNSGAMSNSGTVDLTGGTLNLSAGGTSSATGGLTGNGTLSVTGGDLSVSAANSSLAGTTQIGKNASVTLRDNGTLGTAAVAVTGTLNLLAD
;
A
#
# COMPACT_ATOMS: atom_id res chain seq x y z
N LEU A 1 37.20 -2.70 20.66
CA LEU A 1 37.71 -1.99 21.85
C LEU A 1 36.67 -2.16 22.94
N ASP A 2 37.14 -2.59 24.11
CA ASP A 2 36.41 -2.64 25.39
C ASP A 2 36.84 -1.49 26.33
N SER A 3 37.87 -0.73 25.95
CA SER A 3 38.33 0.48 26.63
C SER A 3 39.10 1.39 25.67
N THR A 4 39.01 2.71 25.89
CA THR A 4 39.85 3.74 25.23
C THR A 4 41.00 4.23 26.11
N GLN A 5 41.13 3.74 27.35
CA GLN A 5 42.11 4.27 28.33
C GLN A 5 43.58 4.10 27.92
N LYS A 6 43.85 3.18 27.00
CA LYS A 6 45.21 2.92 26.47
C LYS A 6 45.49 3.66 25.16
N LEU A 7 44.50 4.36 24.61
CA LEU A 7 44.72 5.22 23.44
C LEU A 7 45.38 6.51 23.92
N GLY A 8 46.42 6.95 23.20
CA GLY A 8 47.01 8.26 23.45
C GLY A 8 45.99 9.36 23.15
N ALA A 9 45.98 10.42 23.95
CA ALA A 9 44.95 11.47 23.90
C ALA A 9 44.85 12.22 22.55
N ASP A 10 45.88 12.11 21.70
CA ASP A 10 45.99 12.72 20.37
C ASP A 10 45.95 11.68 19.24
N LEU A 11 45.72 10.41 19.56
CA LEU A 11 45.64 9.34 18.56
C LEU A 11 44.38 9.54 17.71
N ALA A 12 44.55 9.56 16.39
CA ALA A 12 43.46 9.44 15.43
C ALA A 12 43.19 7.96 15.11
N VAL A 13 41.92 7.58 15.04
CA VAL A 13 41.46 6.26 14.67
C VAL A 13 40.86 6.33 13.26
N GLY A 14 41.44 5.58 12.33
CA GLY A 14 40.92 5.42 10.98
C GLY A 14 40.28 4.05 10.79
N ILE A 15 39.07 4.00 10.26
CA ILE A 15 38.41 2.75 9.85
C ILE A 15 38.43 2.70 8.33
N ALA A 16 39.31 1.88 7.78
CA ALA A 16 39.44 1.71 6.33
C ALA A 16 38.15 1.18 5.70
N ASP A 17 38.01 1.40 4.40
CA ASP A 17 36.88 0.89 3.64
C ASP A 17 36.73 -0.64 3.80
N ASN A 18 35.49 -1.13 3.84
CA ASN A 18 35.15 -2.54 4.11
C ASN A 18 35.75 -3.15 5.40
N SER A 19 36.25 -2.32 6.31
CA SER A 19 36.73 -2.74 7.63
C SER A 19 35.73 -2.34 8.71
N ALA A 20 35.83 -2.96 9.88
CA ALA A 20 34.97 -2.63 11.01
C ALA A 20 35.77 -2.46 12.31
N LEU A 21 35.38 -1.45 13.10
CA LEU A 21 35.78 -1.29 14.49
C LEU A 21 34.56 -1.50 15.37
N THR A 22 34.64 -2.40 16.35
CA THR A 22 33.57 -2.60 17.33
C THR A 22 33.95 -1.96 18.66
N LEU A 23 33.09 -1.10 19.18
CA LEU A 23 33.12 -0.58 20.56
C LEU A 23 32.13 -1.38 21.38
N SER A 24 32.64 -2.24 22.25
CA SER A 24 31.84 -3.13 23.10
C SER A 24 31.81 -2.56 24.51
N ASP A 25 30.63 -2.17 24.93
CA ASP A 25 30.34 -1.66 26.27
C ASP A 25 31.09 -0.39 26.68
N LEU A 26 31.39 0.47 25.70
CA LEU A 26 31.88 1.83 25.94
C LEU A 26 30.72 2.81 25.97
N ALA A 27 30.69 3.71 26.95
CA ALA A 27 29.71 4.81 27.00
C ALA A 27 30.03 5.97 26.04
N GLY A 28 31.21 5.97 25.42
CA GLY A 28 31.54 7.00 24.44
C GLY A 28 32.90 6.83 23.78
N PHE A 29 33.16 7.71 22.82
CA PHE A 29 34.39 7.75 22.04
C PHE A 29 34.85 9.19 21.83
N ASP A 30 36.02 9.56 22.37
CA ASP A 30 36.56 10.93 22.33
C ASP A 30 37.96 10.99 21.71
N HIS A 31 38.09 10.50 20.47
CA HIS A 31 39.32 10.55 19.67
C HIS A 31 38.97 10.89 18.23
N ALA A 32 39.86 11.53 17.47
CA ALA A 32 39.60 11.85 16.07
C ALA A 32 39.24 10.59 15.27
N LEU A 33 38.09 10.59 14.60
CA LEU A 33 37.59 9.46 13.82
C LEU A 33 37.60 9.80 12.32
N THR A 34 38.13 8.88 11.51
CA THR A 34 38.25 9.06 10.06
C THR A 34 37.96 7.75 9.31
N GLY A 35 37.79 7.86 7.99
CA GLY A 35 37.60 6.73 7.10
C GLY A 35 36.14 6.45 6.75
N SER A 36 35.92 5.36 6.01
CA SER A 36 34.63 5.00 5.38
C SER A 36 34.12 3.62 5.80
N GLY A 37 34.83 2.90 6.67
CA GLY A 37 34.38 1.60 7.16
C GLY A 37 33.24 1.70 8.18
N THR A 38 33.02 0.62 8.94
CA THR A 38 31.92 0.53 9.91
C THR A 38 32.42 0.69 11.34
N LEU A 39 31.83 1.61 12.09
CA LEU A 39 31.92 1.68 13.55
C LEU A 39 30.70 0.98 14.16
N ASN A 40 30.89 -0.20 14.73
CA ASN A 40 29.85 -0.90 15.48
C ASN A 40 29.86 -0.45 16.94
N ILE A 41 28.72 -0.06 17.47
CA ILE A 41 28.54 0.30 18.87
C ILE A 41 27.54 -0.67 19.48
N SER A 42 27.95 -1.33 20.57
CA SER A 42 27.05 -2.21 21.32
C SER A 42 27.29 -2.08 22.82
N ARG A 43 26.25 -1.71 23.57
CA ARG A 43 26.27 -1.64 25.03
C ARG A 43 25.74 -2.94 25.63
N HIS A 44 25.96 -3.15 26.92
CA HIS A 44 25.36 -4.27 27.65
C HIS A 44 23.84 -4.10 27.84
N ASN A 45 23.36 -2.87 28.04
CA ASN A 45 21.95 -2.55 28.25
C ASN A 45 21.47 -1.54 27.19
N ALA A 46 20.31 -1.80 26.56
CA ALA A 46 19.68 -0.91 25.60
C ALA A 46 19.39 0.50 26.15
N ALA A 47 19.16 0.64 27.45
CA ALA A 47 18.94 1.93 28.10
C ALA A 47 20.21 2.77 28.27
N ASP A 48 21.40 2.16 28.16
CA ASP A 48 22.66 2.88 28.29
C ASP A 48 22.93 3.71 27.04
N THR A 49 23.41 4.93 27.24
CA THR A 49 23.76 5.83 26.14
C THR A 49 25.18 5.60 25.65
N PHE A 50 25.40 5.89 24.36
CA PHE A 50 26.72 6.12 23.77
C PHE A 50 26.80 7.54 23.25
N ASP A 51 27.90 8.24 23.55
CA ASP A 51 28.15 9.60 23.06
C ASP A 51 29.51 9.74 22.37
N PHE A 52 29.53 10.52 21.30
CA PHE A 52 30.77 11.03 20.73
C PHE A 52 31.28 12.20 21.56
N GLY A 53 32.54 12.14 21.94
CA GLY A 53 33.24 13.23 22.57
C GLY A 53 33.66 14.31 21.56
N SER A 54 33.98 15.49 22.09
CA SER A 54 34.34 16.68 21.30
C SER A 54 35.53 16.48 20.34
N LYS A 55 36.43 15.53 20.61
CA LYS A 55 37.59 15.24 19.77
C LYS A 55 37.28 14.38 18.56
N THR A 56 36.08 13.81 18.46
CA THR A 56 35.69 12.94 17.34
C THR A 56 35.82 13.64 15.99
N GLY A 57 35.45 14.93 15.94
CA GLY A 57 35.43 15.71 14.71
C GLY A 57 34.36 15.21 13.72
N THR A 58 34.44 15.70 12.48
CA THR A 58 33.41 15.47 11.44
C THR A 58 33.92 14.60 10.28
N ALA A 59 35.16 14.10 10.36
CA ALA A 59 35.88 13.52 9.22
C ALA A 59 35.51 12.07 8.90
N PHE A 60 34.77 11.39 9.78
CA PHE A 60 34.28 10.05 9.53
C PHE A 60 33.12 10.09 8.53
N ALA A 61 33.23 9.32 7.46
CA ALA A 61 32.24 9.23 6.39
C ALA A 61 31.74 7.78 6.19
N GLY A 62 31.93 6.95 7.20
CA GLY A 62 31.52 5.55 7.19
C GLY A 62 30.14 5.30 7.77
N ASN A 63 29.90 4.07 8.21
CA ASN A 63 28.64 3.67 8.85
C ASN A 63 28.83 3.57 10.37
N VAL A 64 27.98 4.24 11.14
CA VAL A 64 27.85 4.08 12.60
C VAL A 64 26.66 3.15 12.87
N SER A 65 26.94 1.91 13.24
CA SER A 65 25.92 0.88 13.48
C SER A 65 25.65 0.69 14.96
N LEU A 66 24.43 0.99 15.39
CA LEU A 66 23.99 0.84 16.77
C LEU A 66 23.36 -0.53 17.02
N LYS A 67 23.62 -1.11 18.20
CA LYS A 67 22.94 -2.31 18.69
C LYS A 67 22.82 -2.27 20.21
N ASN A 68 21.64 -2.56 20.77
CA ASN A 68 21.45 -2.65 22.22
C ASN A 68 22.03 -1.42 22.96
N THR A 69 21.66 -0.22 22.53
CA THR A 69 22.15 1.07 23.06
C THR A 69 21.14 2.17 22.79
N THR A 70 21.14 3.20 23.61
CA THR A 70 20.49 4.46 23.27
C THR A 70 21.49 5.44 22.67
N PHE A 71 21.05 6.27 21.72
CA PHE A 71 21.82 7.33 21.10
C PHE A 71 20.95 8.59 20.96
N ASP A 72 21.30 9.64 21.70
CA ASP A 72 20.57 10.91 21.65
C ASP A 72 21.17 11.81 20.57
N LEU A 73 20.33 12.42 19.72
CA LEU A 73 20.77 13.34 18.65
C LEU A 73 21.14 14.73 19.20
N THR A 74 22.13 14.76 20.08
CA THR A 74 22.72 16.00 20.60
C THR A 74 23.56 16.71 19.54
N ALA A 75 23.91 17.98 19.79
CA ALA A 75 24.76 18.75 18.89
C ALA A 75 26.15 18.10 18.67
N GLY A 76 26.72 17.47 19.71
CA GLY A 76 28.01 16.77 19.61
C GLY A 76 27.91 15.51 18.75
N ASN A 77 26.88 14.69 19.00
CA ASN A 77 26.65 13.45 18.26
C ASN A 77 26.33 13.70 16.78
N THR A 78 25.49 14.69 16.48
CA THR A 78 25.17 15.07 15.10
C THR A 78 26.36 15.68 14.35
N ALA A 79 27.25 16.42 15.04
CA ALA A 79 28.50 16.88 14.46
C ALA A 79 29.39 15.70 14.03
N ALA A 80 29.54 14.67 14.88
CA ALA A 80 30.29 13.47 14.53
C ALA A 80 29.71 12.70 13.33
N LEU A 81 28.40 12.83 13.09
CA LEU A 81 27.67 12.16 12.02
C LEU A 81 27.49 13.01 10.75
N SER A 82 28.11 14.20 10.68
CA SER A 82 27.87 15.16 9.58
C SER A 82 28.20 14.63 8.18
N ASN A 83 29.02 13.58 8.07
CA ASN A 83 29.34 12.91 6.80
C ASN A 83 29.06 11.40 6.84
N ALA A 84 28.52 10.87 7.95
CA ALA A 84 28.39 9.44 8.19
C ALA A 84 26.95 8.96 8.03
N THR A 85 26.78 7.65 7.79
CA THR A 85 25.48 7.00 7.88
C THR A 85 25.25 6.53 9.31
N LEU A 86 24.14 6.91 9.93
CA LEU A 86 23.69 6.34 11.20
C LEU A 86 22.74 5.17 10.91
N THR A 87 23.04 4.00 11.46
CA THR A 87 22.16 2.83 11.40
C THR A 87 21.57 2.54 12.78
N ALA A 88 20.27 2.76 12.93
CA ALA A 88 19.47 2.33 14.07
C ALA A 88 19.21 0.82 13.96
N GLY A 89 20.16 0.02 14.44
CA GLY A 89 20.09 -1.44 14.43
C GLY A 89 19.26 -2.02 15.57
N THR A 90 19.21 -3.35 15.63
CA THR A 90 18.36 -4.09 16.59
C THR A 90 18.61 -3.69 18.05
N ASP A 91 17.52 -3.55 18.80
CA ASP A 91 17.50 -3.17 20.22
C ASP A 91 18.16 -1.81 20.52
N SER A 92 18.39 -0.98 19.50
CA SER A 92 18.84 0.41 19.69
C SER A 92 17.68 1.38 19.72
N THR A 93 17.83 2.47 20.45
CA THR A 93 16.90 3.61 20.44
C THR A 93 17.66 4.86 20.03
N VAL A 94 17.22 5.51 18.95
CA VAL A 94 17.72 6.83 18.55
C VAL A 94 16.69 7.88 18.94
N ARG A 95 17.04 8.81 19.84
CA ARG A 95 16.14 9.86 20.29
C ARG A 95 16.36 11.15 19.51
N ALA A 96 15.31 11.64 18.87
CA ALA A 96 15.26 13.01 18.41
C ALA A 96 15.29 13.95 19.64
N GLY A 97 16.13 14.96 19.60
CA GLY A 97 16.20 15.96 20.67
C GLY A 97 15.04 16.95 20.62
N GLN A 98 15.10 17.96 21.48
CA GLN A 98 14.12 19.06 21.52
C GLN A 98 14.29 20.10 20.42
N GLN A 99 15.27 19.91 19.54
CA GLN A 99 15.59 20.78 18.42
C GLN A 99 15.86 19.92 17.18
N ASP A 100 15.72 20.54 16.01
CA ASP A 100 15.99 19.85 14.76
C ASP A 100 17.45 19.40 14.68
N SER A 101 17.62 18.16 14.23
CA SER A 101 18.93 17.56 14.00
C SER A 101 19.16 17.40 12.50
N THR A 102 20.41 17.50 12.07
CA THR A 102 20.81 17.19 10.70
C THR A 102 21.80 16.04 10.73
N LEU A 103 21.50 14.99 9.96
CA LEU A 103 22.36 13.85 9.71
C LEU A 103 22.71 13.83 8.22
N HIS A 104 23.80 13.16 7.84
CA HIS A 104 24.03 12.89 6.43
C HIS A 104 23.04 11.81 5.95
N ASN A 105 23.14 10.58 6.47
CA ASN A 105 22.22 9.49 6.13
C ASN A 105 21.69 8.79 7.38
N LEU A 106 20.46 8.27 7.30
CA LEU A 106 19.83 7.47 8.36
C LEU A 106 19.27 6.16 7.80
N THR A 107 19.59 5.05 8.47
CA THR A 107 19.02 3.72 8.18
C THR A 107 18.31 3.19 9.42
N VAL A 108 17.08 2.71 9.25
CA VAL A 108 16.30 2.04 10.29
C VAL A 108 16.27 0.54 9.98
N ASP A 109 17.00 -0.24 10.77
CA ASP A 109 17.18 -1.69 10.57
C ASP A 109 17.04 -2.48 11.87
N GLY A 110 15.87 -2.34 12.48
CA GLY A 110 15.42 -3.04 13.67
C GLY A 110 15.46 -2.21 14.95
N GLY A 111 15.98 -0.98 14.90
CA GLY A 111 15.95 -0.04 16.01
C GLY A 111 14.64 0.71 16.16
N THR A 112 14.55 1.48 17.24
CA THR A 112 13.46 2.42 17.51
C THR A 112 13.94 3.84 17.27
N LEU A 113 13.18 4.62 16.51
CA LEU A 113 13.30 6.07 16.47
C LEU A 113 12.28 6.66 17.45
N GLU A 114 12.74 7.46 18.41
CA GLU A 114 11.91 8.09 19.43
C GLU A 114 11.82 9.59 19.18
N PHE A 115 10.60 10.10 19.13
CA PHE A 115 10.27 11.51 18.95
C PHE A 115 9.37 11.99 20.09
N GLU A 116 9.58 13.23 20.53
CA GLU A 116 8.60 13.94 21.34
C GLU A 116 7.65 14.75 20.45
N GLY A 117 6.35 14.66 20.71
CA GLY A 117 5.32 15.39 19.97
C GLY A 117 3.90 14.96 20.33
N GLY A 118 2.90 15.63 19.79
CA GLY A 118 1.50 15.20 19.95
C GLY A 118 0.59 15.87 18.95
N ALA A 119 -0.43 15.16 18.44
CA ALA A 119 -1.51 15.79 17.68
C ALA A 119 -2.25 16.77 18.60
N PRO A 120 -2.49 18.04 18.22
CA PRO A 120 -2.56 18.55 16.85
C PRO A 120 -1.27 19.21 16.29
N GLN A 121 -0.09 19.04 16.89
CA GLN A 121 1.15 19.65 16.40
C GLN A 121 1.56 19.05 15.04
N SER A 122 1.67 19.91 14.01
CA SER A 122 2.03 19.54 12.63
C SER A 122 3.46 18.98 12.45
N LYS A 123 4.26 19.00 13.52
CA LYS A 123 5.67 18.61 13.57
C LYS A 123 6.01 18.11 14.98
N ALA A 124 6.91 17.13 15.09
CA ALA A 124 7.53 16.75 16.36
C ALA A 124 8.35 17.91 16.95
N THR A 125 8.63 17.87 18.26
CA THR A 125 9.41 18.91 18.97
C THR A 125 10.78 19.13 18.32
N GLY A 126 11.48 18.06 17.98
CA GLY A 126 12.64 18.06 17.08
C GLY A 126 12.47 17.03 15.98
N ILE A 127 12.73 17.43 14.74
CA ILE A 127 12.77 16.50 13.60
C ILE A 127 14.19 16.14 13.20
N ILE A 128 14.31 15.10 12.38
CA ILE A 128 15.58 14.74 11.74
C ILE A 128 15.54 15.22 10.29
N ASN A 129 16.57 15.92 9.85
CA ASN A 129 16.84 16.17 8.43
C ASN A 129 17.96 15.23 7.98
N ALA A 130 17.80 14.57 6.84
CA ALA A 130 18.79 13.67 6.25
C ALA A 130 18.83 13.79 4.72
N ASP A 131 19.95 13.46 4.10
CA ASP A 131 20.04 13.34 2.64
C ASP A 131 19.32 12.08 2.19
N THR A 132 19.57 10.95 2.86
CA THR A 132 18.86 9.70 2.60
C THR A 132 18.30 9.07 3.87
N LEU A 133 17.11 8.48 3.73
CA LEU A 133 16.46 7.65 4.74
C LEU A 133 16.20 6.26 4.16
N ALA A 134 16.79 5.23 4.75
CA ALA A 134 16.49 3.85 4.41
C ALA A 134 15.61 3.19 5.49
N LEU A 135 14.47 2.64 5.07
CA LEU A 135 13.51 1.95 5.94
C LEU A 135 13.53 0.45 5.63
N ASN A 136 14.15 -0.34 6.50
CA ASN A 136 14.19 -1.80 6.37
C ASN A 136 13.16 -2.44 7.29
N LYS A 137 13.28 -2.19 8.60
CA LYS A 137 12.36 -2.66 9.65
C LYS A 137 12.60 -1.86 10.92
N GLY A 138 11.63 -1.79 11.83
CA GLY A 138 11.85 -1.16 13.13
C GLY A 138 10.59 -0.52 13.70
N THR A 139 10.78 0.40 14.62
CA THR A 139 9.68 1.09 15.31
C THR A 139 9.89 2.59 15.31
N VAL A 140 8.81 3.32 15.16
CA VAL A 140 8.74 4.76 15.40
C VAL A 140 7.86 4.96 16.62
N SER A 141 8.42 5.55 17.67
CA SER A 141 7.70 5.93 18.88
C SER A 141 7.52 7.43 18.93
N VAL A 142 6.29 7.89 19.08
CA VAL A 142 5.96 9.29 19.30
C VAL A 142 5.29 9.43 20.66
N SER A 143 5.90 10.20 21.55
CA SER A 143 5.43 10.40 22.92
C SER A 143 5.15 11.88 23.18
N GLY A 144 4.05 12.18 23.87
CA GLY A 144 3.75 13.54 24.31
C GLY A 144 2.63 13.62 25.35
N THR A 145 2.40 14.82 25.86
CA THR A 145 1.38 15.09 26.89
C THR A 145 0.02 15.47 26.32
N ALA A 146 -0.08 15.70 25.01
CA ALA A 146 -1.34 15.98 24.34
C ALA A 146 -2.12 14.68 24.09
N GLU A 147 -3.43 14.74 24.34
CA GLU A 147 -4.35 13.68 23.93
C GLU A 147 -4.40 13.64 22.40
N TRP A 148 -4.19 12.47 21.82
CA TRP A 148 -4.36 12.25 20.39
C TRP A 148 -5.86 12.02 20.11
N ASN A 149 -6.64 13.10 20.20
CA ASN A 149 -8.05 13.07 19.91
C ASN A 149 -8.29 13.33 18.42
N ASN A 150 -8.99 12.42 17.75
CA ASN A 150 -9.39 12.64 16.37
C ASN A 150 -10.89 12.40 16.20
N GLU A 151 -11.47 13.19 15.31
CA GLU A 151 -12.82 12.99 14.79
C GLU A 151 -12.74 12.48 13.35
N ALA A 152 -13.83 11.88 12.86
CA ALA A 152 -13.93 11.54 11.45
C ALA A 152 -13.90 12.83 10.60
N PRO A 153 -13.00 12.96 9.61
CA PRO A 153 -12.89 14.19 8.83
C PRO A 153 -14.15 14.46 8.00
N ALA A 154 -14.58 15.72 7.92
CA ALA A 154 -15.69 16.17 7.06
C ALA A 154 -15.26 16.31 5.58
N LEU A 155 -14.59 15.29 5.03
CA LEU A 155 -14.13 15.20 3.65
C LEU A 155 -14.86 14.04 2.94
N SER A 156 -14.72 13.90 1.62
CA SER A 156 -15.18 12.67 0.95
C SER A 156 -14.31 11.47 1.35
N LEU A 157 -14.85 10.25 1.27
CA LEU A 157 -14.12 9.05 1.68
C LEU A 157 -12.80 8.86 0.93
N LEU A 158 -12.72 9.27 -0.34
CA LEU A 158 -11.48 9.22 -1.12
C LEU A 158 -10.45 10.20 -0.57
N GLU A 159 -10.85 11.41 -0.21
CA GLU A 159 -9.95 12.39 0.41
C GLU A 159 -9.50 11.93 1.81
N GLN A 160 -10.41 11.30 2.57
CA GLN A 160 -10.08 10.66 3.85
C GLN A 160 -9.10 9.48 3.68
N ASP A 161 -9.18 8.72 2.59
CA ASP A 161 -8.24 7.64 2.25
C ASP A 161 -6.84 8.15 1.93
N ARG A 162 -6.72 9.30 1.23
CA ARG A 162 -5.42 9.95 1.00
C ARG A 162 -4.73 10.25 2.33
N GLY A 163 -5.55 10.65 3.31
CA GLY A 163 -5.12 11.01 4.65
C GLY A 163 -4.47 12.39 4.71
N ASN A 164 -4.40 12.91 5.92
CA ASN A 164 -3.70 14.15 6.21
C ASN A 164 -2.41 13.86 6.95
N ILE A 165 -1.35 14.60 6.62
CA ILE A 165 -0.12 14.62 7.41
C ILE A 165 -0.44 15.30 8.73
N MET A 166 -0.35 14.54 9.82
CA MET A 166 -0.55 15.06 11.17
C MET A 166 0.75 15.57 11.74
N GLN A 167 1.86 14.90 11.46
CA GLN A 167 3.15 15.26 12.04
C GLN A 167 4.31 14.91 11.12
N THR A 168 5.23 15.86 10.94
CA THR A 168 6.54 15.58 10.34
C THR A 168 7.50 15.06 11.40
N LEU A 169 8.16 13.93 11.12
CA LEU A 169 9.19 13.33 11.98
C LEU A 169 10.58 13.45 11.34
N ILE A 170 10.66 13.16 10.04
CA ILE A 170 11.91 13.20 9.27
C ILE A 170 11.65 13.88 7.94
N ASN A 171 12.53 14.83 7.57
CA ASN A 171 12.65 15.29 6.18
C ASN A 171 13.85 14.59 5.56
N ALA A 172 13.68 14.00 4.38
CA ALA A 172 14.75 13.34 3.66
C ALA A 172 14.87 13.88 2.24
N GLY A 173 16.10 13.94 1.71
CA GLY A 173 16.32 14.16 0.28
C GLY A 173 15.72 13.03 -0.55
N GLN A 174 15.91 11.78 -0.13
CA GLN A 174 15.36 10.56 -0.73
C GLN A 174 15.00 9.52 0.33
N VAL A 175 14.02 8.65 0.03
CA VAL A 175 13.64 7.51 0.88
C VAL A 175 13.72 6.21 0.08
N SER A 176 14.37 5.19 0.63
CA SER A 176 14.32 3.81 0.12
C SER A 176 13.56 2.90 1.09
N GLY A 177 12.79 1.96 0.55
CA GLY A 177 11.95 1.05 1.35
C GLY A 177 10.50 1.57 1.52
N THR A 178 9.74 0.93 2.41
CA THR A 178 8.34 1.26 2.67
C THR A 178 8.06 1.29 4.18
N THR A 179 6.87 1.77 4.56
CA THR A 179 6.43 1.78 5.97
C THR A 179 5.77 0.47 6.41
N ALA A 180 5.70 -0.55 5.55
CA ALA A 180 5.02 -1.81 5.85
C ALA A 180 5.64 -2.55 7.06
N ASP A 181 6.97 -2.49 7.18
CA ASP A 181 7.74 -3.16 8.24
C ASP A 181 8.18 -2.20 9.36
N ILE A 182 7.61 -0.99 9.39
CA ILE A 182 7.87 0.02 10.42
C ILE A 182 6.65 0.17 11.32
N GLY A 183 6.75 -0.31 12.56
CA GLY A 183 5.70 -0.14 13.57
C GLY A 183 5.57 1.30 14.02
N LEU A 184 4.35 1.74 14.34
CA LEU A 184 4.07 3.04 14.96
C LEU A 184 3.55 2.83 16.38
N VAL A 185 4.17 3.51 17.34
CA VAL A 185 3.76 3.55 18.74
C VAL A 185 3.45 5.01 19.09
N ILE A 186 2.29 5.25 19.68
CA ILE A 186 1.85 6.58 20.15
C ILE A 186 1.57 6.48 21.64
N ASN A 187 2.27 7.29 22.44
CA ASN A 187 2.13 7.32 23.91
C ASN A 187 2.22 5.92 24.55
N GLY A 188 3.16 5.10 24.06
CA GLY A 188 3.37 3.72 24.54
C GLY A 188 2.36 2.68 24.02
N VAL A 189 1.36 3.09 23.23
CA VAL A 189 0.37 2.19 22.63
C VAL A 189 0.73 1.94 21.17
N THR A 190 0.87 0.68 20.78
CA THR A 190 1.05 0.30 19.37
C THR A 190 -0.20 0.66 18.58
N VAL A 191 -0.02 1.32 17.44
CA VAL A 191 -1.09 1.62 16.49
C VAL A 191 -1.36 0.37 15.65
N GLY A 192 -2.62 -0.07 15.63
CA GLY A 192 -3.07 -1.27 14.90
C GLY A 192 -4.57 -1.17 14.63
N SER A 193 -5.16 -2.15 13.93
CA SER A 193 -6.58 -2.11 13.52
C SER A 193 -7.55 -1.70 14.62
N ASP A 194 -7.33 -2.16 15.85
CA ASP A 194 -8.22 -1.99 16.99
C ASP A 194 -7.69 -1.00 18.04
N ASN A 195 -6.47 -0.48 17.84
CA ASN A 195 -5.78 0.40 18.79
C ASN A 195 -5.62 1.79 18.18
N GLN A 196 -6.00 2.82 18.95
CA GLN A 196 -6.04 4.23 18.52
C GLN A 196 -7.00 4.53 17.35
N ALA A 197 -7.85 3.57 16.99
CA ALA A 197 -8.80 3.69 15.91
C ALA A 197 -10.05 4.49 16.31
N VAL A 198 -10.52 5.35 15.41
CA VAL A 198 -11.79 6.07 15.54
C VAL A 198 -12.78 5.48 14.57
N GLN A 199 -13.95 5.07 15.07
CA GLN A 199 -15.01 4.50 14.25
C GLN A 199 -16.15 5.49 14.07
N SER A 200 -16.73 5.50 12.87
CA SER A 200 -17.85 6.36 12.53
C SER A 200 -18.81 5.70 11.55
N ALA A 201 -20.10 6.02 11.65
CA ALA A 201 -21.10 5.57 10.69
C ALA A 201 -21.03 6.45 9.42
N VAL A 202 -20.92 5.81 8.26
CA VAL A 202 -21.08 6.47 6.96
C VAL A 202 -22.55 6.43 6.60
N LYS A 203 -23.17 7.61 6.51
CA LYS A 203 -24.58 7.74 6.10
C LYS A 203 -24.70 8.32 4.70
N GLN A 204 -25.48 7.65 3.85
CA GLN A 204 -25.88 8.14 2.54
C GLN A 204 -27.40 8.09 2.47
N ASP A 205 -28.01 9.23 2.09
CA ASP A 205 -29.47 9.37 1.97
C ASP A 205 -30.25 8.97 3.25
N GLY A 206 -29.63 9.18 4.42
CA GLY A 206 -30.21 8.87 5.73
C GLY A 206 -29.94 7.44 6.23
N THR A 207 -29.47 6.54 5.37
CA THR A 207 -29.14 5.14 5.70
C THR A 207 -27.67 5.00 6.07
N THR A 208 -27.37 4.25 7.13
CA THR A 208 -25.99 3.85 7.42
C THR A 208 -25.57 2.74 6.46
N VAL A 209 -24.66 3.05 5.54
CA VAL A 209 -24.23 2.15 4.46
C VAL A 209 -22.89 1.47 4.74
N ALA A 210 -22.07 2.05 5.62
CA ALA A 210 -20.80 1.49 6.06
C ALA A 210 -20.41 1.98 7.46
N ASN A 211 -19.52 1.24 8.14
CA ASN A 211 -18.75 1.75 9.29
C ASN A 211 -17.34 2.07 8.81
N ALA A 212 -16.92 3.32 8.97
CA ALA A 212 -15.56 3.78 8.66
C ALA A 212 -14.69 3.66 9.91
N THR A 213 -13.48 3.15 9.72
CA THR A 213 -12.40 3.17 10.71
C THR A 213 -11.30 4.08 10.21
N HIS A 214 -10.91 5.03 11.04
CA HIS A 214 -9.77 5.91 10.81
C HIS A 214 -8.68 5.58 11.81
N ASN A 215 -7.43 5.62 11.37
CA ASN A 215 -6.31 5.41 12.26
C ASN A 215 -5.06 6.17 11.80
N TYR A 216 -4.09 6.25 12.70
CA TYR A 216 -2.77 6.73 12.41
C TYR A 216 -1.96 5.69 11.62
N GLY A 217 -0.98 6.18 10.87
CA GLY A 217 -0.03 5.35 10.15
C GLY A 217 1.16 6.18 9.69
N LEU A 218 2.12 5.54 9.04
CA LEU A 218 3.32 6.19 8.55
C LEU A 218 3.28 6.37 7.03
N SER A 219 3.87 7.47 6.55
CA SER A 219 4.02 7.80 5.13
C SER A 219 5.44 8.24 4.84
N THR A 220 5.95 7.89 3.66
CA THR A 220 7.29 8.32 3.19
C THR A 220 7.25 9.60 2.35
N ALA A 221 6.06 10.08 2.03
CA ALA A 221 5.83 11.31 1.30
C ALA A 221 4.80 12.20 2.00
N ASN A 222 5.01 13.52 1.92
CA ASN A 222 4.02 14.52 2.28
C ASN A 222 3.07 14.82 1.11
N ASN A 223 2.04 15.64 1.37
CA ASN A 223 1.03 15.96 0.35
C ASN A 223 1.53 16.89 -0.78
N SER A 224 2.74 17.43 -0.66
CA SER A 224 3.40 18.30 -1.66
C SER A 224 4.55 17.62 -2.39
N GLY A 225 4.73 16.30 -2.23
CA GLY A 225 5.79 15.52 -2.89
C GLY A 225 7.15 15.52 -2.19
N GLY A 226 7.27 16.12 -1.00
CA GLY A 226 8.50 16.02 -0.19
C GLY A 226 8.68 14.62 0.40
N HIS A 227 9.92 14.15 0.46
CA HIS A 227 10.30 12.83 0.97
C HIS A 227 10.68 12.89 2.46
N GLY A 228 10.45 11.80 3.19
CA GLY A 228 10.75 11.75 4.61
C GLY A 228 10.01 10.65 5.36
N LEU A 229 9.68 10.89 6.62
CA LEU A 229 8.82 10.05 7.43
C LEU A 229 7.83 10.92 8.18
N PHE A 230 6.55 10.63 7.99
CA PHE A 230 5.45 11.43 8.48
C PHE A 230 4.41 10.55 9.16
N VAL A 231 3.82 11.03 10.25
CA VAL A 231 2.59 10.45 10.80
C VAL A 231 1.41 10.99 10.02
N LYS A 232 0.62 10.09 9.44
CA LYS A 232 -0.65 10.38 8.78
C LYS A 232 -1.81 9.91 9.63
N TYR A 233 -2.95 10.57 9.45
CA TYR A 233 -4.25 10.05 9.87
C TYR A 233 -5.14 9.89 8.64
N LYS A 234 -5.70 8.69 8.46
CA LYS A 234 -6.44 8.34 7.24
C LYS A 234 -7.56 7.35 7.52
N LEU A 235 -8.47 7.22 6.57
CA LEU A 235 -9.39 6.09 6.49
C LEU A 235 -8.58 4.80 6.29
N SER A 236 -8.66 3.88 7.24
CA SER A 236 -7.93 2.61 7.23
C SER A 236 -8.82 1.45 6.79
N ALA A 237 -10.11 1.48 7.13
CA ALA A 237 -11.07 0.45 6.75
C ALA A 237 -12.50 0.97 6.58
N LEU A 238 -13.28 0.25 5.78
CA LEU A 238 -14.72 0.36 5.66
C LEU A 238 -15.34 -1.03 5.80
N GLU A 239 -16.24 -1.19 6.76
CA GLU A 239 -17.15 -2.33 6.83
C GLU A 239 -18.43 -1.96 6.07
N LEU A 240 -18.68 -2.60 4.92
CA LEU A 240 -19.85 -2.36 4.09
C LEU A 240 -21.06 -3.11 4.65
N LEU A 241 -22.18 -2.39 4.83
CA LEU A 241 -23.36 -2.91 5.52
C LEU A 241 -24.54 -3.17 4.60
N THR A 242 -24.67 -2.37 3.54
CA THR A 242 -25.80 -2.40 2.59
C THR A 242 -25.35 -2.83 1.21
N ASP A 243 -26.27 -3.37 0.39
CA ASP A 243 -25.96 -3.92 -0.93
C ASP A 243 -26.96 -3.40 -1.99
N GLY A 244 -26.68 -3.69 -3.28
CA GLY A 244 -27.54 -3.31 -4.40
C GLY A 244 -27.64 -1.79 -4.58
N THR A 245 -28.87 -1.26 -4.63
CA THR A 245 -29.11 0.18 -4.82
C THR A 245 -28.78 1.02 -3.59
N ASP A 246 -28.72 0.41 -2.41
CA ASP A 246 -28.39 1.09 -1.15
C ASP A 246 -26.92 0.87 -0.75
N ALA A 247 -26.14 0.15 -1.57
CA ALA A 247 -24.71 -0.06 -1.37
C ALA A 247 -23.95 1.26 -1.26
N LEU A 248 -22.80 1.24 -0.56
CA LEU A 248 -21.93 2.40 -0.41
C LEU A 248 -21.56 2.97 -1.79
N ARG A 249 -21.97 4.21 -2.04
CA ARG A 249 -21.65 4.94 -3.25
C ARG A 249 -20.31 5.67 -3.11
N LEU A 250 -19.36 5.32 -3.97
CA LEU A 250 -18.08 5.99 -4.15
C LEU A 250 -18.13 6.83 -5.43
N THR A 251 -18.08 8.15 -5.27
CA THR A 251 -18.07 9.09 -6.39
C THR A 251 -16.71 9.79 -6.46
N THR A 252 -16.09 9.77 -7.63
CA THR A 252 -14.83 10.48 -7.87
C THR A 252 -15.06 11.98 -7.95
N GLU A 253 -14.10 12.77 -7.46
CA GLU A 253 -14.13 14.23 -7.54
C GLU A 253 -13.41 14.73 -8.80
N ALA A 254 -13.69 15.96 -9.25
CA ALA A 254 -12.91 16.59 -10.32
C ALA A 254 -11.65 17.28 -9.76
N GLY A 255 -10.71 17.58 -10.65
CA GLY A 255 -9.46 18.28 -10.29
C GLY A 255 -8.25 17.37 -10.42
N ALA A 256 -7.10 17.98 -10.71
CA ALA A 256 -5.83 17.25 -10.90
C ALA A 256 -5.36 16.58 -9.60
N ASP A 257 -5.58 17.23 -8.46
CA ASP A 257 -5.08 16.76 -7.16
C ASP A 257 -6.08 15.87 -6.39
N ALA A 258 -7.28 15.66 -6.93
CA ALA A 258 -8.31 14.83 -6.29
C ALA A 258 -7.85 13.36 -6.18
N ASN A 259 -8.03 12.76 -5.00
CA ASN A 259 -7.66 11.37 -4.80
C ASN A 259 -8.68 10.48 -5.49
N ARG A 260 -8.18 9.55 -6.29
CA ARG A 260 -8.99 8.55 -7.00
C ARG A 260 -8.46 7.15 -6.78
N THR A 261 -7.78 6.93 -5.67
CA THR A 261 -7.36 5.61 -5.20
C THR A 261 -7.98 5.37 -3.84
N LEU A 262 -8.61 4.21 -3.64
CA LEU A 262 -9.06 3.73 -2.35
C LEU A 262 -8.14 2.60 -1.90
N SER A 263 -7.36 2.86 -0.86
CA SER A 263 -6.40 1.94 -0.25
C SER A 263 -6.90 1.34 1.07
N ALA A 264 -7.98 1.88 1.64
CA ALA A 264 -8.65 1.36 2.82
C ALA A 264 -9.12 -0.09 2.61
N LEU A 265 -9.07 -0.88 3.67
CA LEU A 265 -9.56 -2.25 3.69
C LEU A 265 -11.09 -2.28 3.61
N LEU A 266 -11.65 -3.00 2.64
CA LEU A 266 -13.09 -3.15 2.46
C LEU A 266 -13.55 -4.52 2.95
N THR A 267 -14.46 -4.54 3.92
CA THR A 267 -15.00 -5.75 4.55
C THR A 267 -16.53 -5.70 4.62
N GLY A 268 -17.16 -6.68 5.27
CA GLY A 268 -18.59 -6.67 5.52
C GLY A 268 -19.43 -7.41 4.48
N SER A 269 -20.75 -7.41 4.68
CA SER A 269 -21.69 -8.12 3.81
C SER A 269 -22.19 -7.27 2.63
N GLY A 270 -22.02 -5.96 2.72
CA GLY A 270 -22.47 -5.00 1.72
C GLY A 270 -21.63 -4.93 0.44
N GLY A 271 -22.10 -4.10 -0.49
CA GLY A 271 -21.54 -3.90 -1.82
C GLY A 271 -21.08 -2.45 -2.07
N LEU A 272 -20.74 -2.17 -3.33
CA LEU A 272 -20.28 -0.86 -3.79
C LEU A 272 -21.06 -0.38 -5.00
N GLN A 273 -21.33 0.92 -5.06
CA GLN A 273 -21.69 1.64 -6.29
C GLN A 273 -20.58 2.61 -6.66
N VAL A 274 -19.91 2.37 -7.79
CA VAL A 274 -18.77 3.17 -8.25
C VAL A 274 -19.20 4.12 -9.37
N ASP A 275 -19.19 5.41 -9.06
CA ASP A 275 -19.32 6.50 -10.02
C ASP A 275 -17.96 7.17 -10.24
N ALA A 276 -17.25 6.68 -11.26
CA ALA A 276 -15.96 7.18 -11.69
C ALA A 276 -16.08 8.19 -12.87
N SER A 277 -17.22 8.88 -13.00
CA SER A 277 -17.47 9.81 -14.10
C SER A 277 -16.53 11.03 -14.13
N ARG A 278 -15.87 11.35 -13.02
CA ARG A 278 -14.96 12.50 -12.86
C ARG A 278 -13.49 12.07 -12.79
N GLY A 279 -13.19 10.87 -13.30
CA GLY A 279 -11.86 10.29 -13.41
C GLY A 279 -11.86 8.84 -12.91
N ALA A 280 -10.96 8.00 -13.44
CA ALA A 280 -10.92 6.59 -13.08
C ALA A 280 -10.66 6.38 -11.57
N LEU A 281 -11.47 5.55 -10.91
CA LEU A 281 -11.28 5.14 -9.53
C LEU A 281 -10.43 3.86 -9.48
N THR A 282 -9.39 3.83 -8.65
CA THR A 282 -8.57 2.63 -8.41
C THR A 282 -8.90 2.01 -7.05
N LEU A 283 -9.27 0.72 -7.01
CA LEU A 283 -9.28 -0.06 -5.77
C LEU A 283 -7.94 -0.78 -5.62
N ALA A 284 -7.19 -0.48 -4.56
CA ALA A 284 -5.78 -0.85 -4.46
C ALA A 284 -5.46 -1.88 -3.35
N ASN A 285 -6.42 -2.22 -2.49
CA ASN A 285 -6.15 -3.10 -1.34
C ASN A 285 -6.42 -4.58 -1.68
N SER A 286 -5.38 -5.40 -1.67
CA SER A 286 -5.45 -6.84 -1.98
C SER A 286 -6.12 -7.69 -0.90
N ASN A 287 -6.35 -7.13 0.28
CA ASN A 287 -6.92 -7.84 1.43
C ASN A 287 -8.43 -7.62 1.57
N ASN A 288 -9.06 -6.94 0.60
CA ASN A 288 -10.49 -6.74 0.58
C ASN A 288 -11.24 -8.08 0.71
N SER A 289 -12.38 -8.07 1.40
CA SER A 289 -13.14 -9.28 1.73
C SER A 289 -14.66 -9.09 1.77
N TYR A 290 -15.14 -7.91 1.34
CA TYR A 290 -16.58 -7.63 1.24
C TYR A 290 -17.30 -8.59 0.29
N ARG A 291 -18.59 -8.83 0.51
CA ARG A 291 -19.35 -9.91 -0.15
C ARG A 291 -20.49 -9.45 -1.07
N GLY A 292 -20.91 -8.19 -0.99
CA GLY A 292 -21.99 -7.66 -1.81
C GLY A 292 -21.59 -7.42 -3.27
N ILE A 293 -22.53 -6.87 -4.04
CA ILE A 293 -22.38 -6.58 -5.46
C ILE A 293 -21.49 -5.34 -5.64
N THR A 294 -20.57 -5.40 -6.60
CA THR A 294 -19.83 -4.22 -7.07
C THR A 294 -20.47 -3.74 -8.37
N THR A 295 -21.15 -2.59 -8.33
CA THR A 295 -21.76 -1.97 -9.52
C THR A 295 -20.94 -0.78 -9.97
N VAL A 296 -20.36 -0.83 -11.17
CA VAL A 296 -19.75 0.33 -11.84
C VAL A 296 -20.85 1.05 -12.61
N THR A 297 -21.28 2.19 -12.08
CA THR A 297 -22.41 2.94 -12.62
C THR A 297 -22.00 3.91 -13.73
N ALA A 298 -20.80 4.49 -13.64
CA ALA A 298 -20.24 5.39 -14.64
C ALA A 298 -18.71 5.45 -14.57
N GLY A 299 -18.07 5.83 -15.69
CA GLY A 299 -16.62 5.99 -15.76
C GLY A 299 -15.86 4.66 -15.66
N ILE A 300 -14.62 4.69 -15.17
CA ILE A 300 -13.72 3.53 -15.15
C ILE A 300 -13.38 3.15 -13.70
N LEU A 301 -13.72 1.92 -13.31
CA LEU A 301 -13.15 1.25 -12.15
C LEU A 301 -11.86 0.52 -12.59
N LYS A 302 -10.72 0.90 -12.02
CA LYS A 302 -9.43 0.23 -12.21
C LYS A 302 -9.10 -0.62 -10.98
N LEU A 303 -8.56 -1.81 -11.19
CA LEU A 303 -8.05 -2.65 -10.11
C LEU A 303 -6.54 -2.45 -10.01
N GLY A 304 -6.05 -2.18 -8.80
CA GLY A 304 -4.65 -1.89 -8.51
C GLY A 304 -3.91 -3.03 -7.79
N ALA A 305 -4.60 -4.12 -7.48
CA ALA A 305 -4.03 -5.30 -6.83
C ALA A 305 -4.90 -6.54 -7.11
N ASP A 306 -4.31 -7.71 -6.93
CA ASP A 306 -5.06 -8.97 -6.91
C ASP A 306 -6.06 -8.98 -5.75
N ASN A 307 -7.24 -9.57 -5.94
CA ASN A 307 -8.32 -9.64 -4.95
C ASN A 307 -8.85 -8.27 -4.47
N ALA A 308 -8.60 -7.19 -5.19
CA ALA A 308 -9.13 -5.86 -4.88
C ALA A 308 -10.67 -5.80 -4.83
N LEU A 309 -11.38 -6.69 -5.53
CA LEU A 309 -12.85 -6.85 -5.46
C LEU A 309 -13.33 -7.72 -4.28
N GLY A 310 -12.41 -8.19 -3.43
CA GLY A 310 -12.72 -9.07 -2.31
C GLY A 310 -13.48 -10.34 -2.72
N GLN A 311 -14.62 -10.59 -2.09
CA GLN A 311 -15.50 -11.73 -2.35
C GLN A 311 -16.81 -11.28 -2.99
N THR A 312 -16.75 -10.26 -3.87
CA THR A 312 -17.96 -9.67 -4.47
C THR A 312 -18.83 -10.73 -5.13
N SER A 313 -20.13 -10.72 -4.80
CA SER A 313 -21.10 -11.70 -5.31
C SER A 313 -21.39 -11.52 -6.81
N SER A 314 -21.27 -10.30 -7.33
CA SER A 314 -21.37 -10.00 -8.76
C SER A 314 -20.58 -8.72 -9.07
N LEU A 315 -19.82 -8.74 -10.17
CA LEU A 315 -19.30 -7.51 -10.78
C LEU A 315 -20.28 -7.08 -11.87
N LYS A 316 -20.95 -5.95 -11.64
CA LYS A 316 -21.91 -5.35 -12.56
C LYS A 316 -21.32 -4.11 -13.21
N VAL A 317 -21.25 -4.07 -14.53
CA VAL A 317 -20.74 -2.92 -15.30
C VAL A 317 -21.84 -2.38 -16.18
N ASN A 318 -22.33 -1.19 -15.88
CA ASN A 318 -23.43 -0.58 -16.62
C ASN A 318 -22.98 -0.04 -17.99
N THR A 319 -23.94 0.20 -18.88
CA THR A 319 -23.70 0.84 -20.18
C THR A 319 -22.97 2.17 -20.02
N GLY A 320 -21.91 2.36 -20.79
CA GLY A 320 -21.05 3.56 -20.73
C GLY A 320 -20.03 3.57 -19.58
N ALA A 321 -20.05 2.56 -18.70
CA ALA A 321 -19.04 2.35 -17.68
C ALA A 321 -18.01 1.28 -18.10
N ALA A 322 -16.89 1.22 -17.38
CA ALA A 322 -15.87 0.22 -17.60
C ALA A 322 -15.25 -0.31 -16.30
N ALA A 323 -14.86 -1.58 -16.30
CA ALA A 323 -13.96 -2.18 -15.31
C ALA A 323 -12.65 -2.61 -16.00
N ASN A 324 -11.51 -2.24 -15.43
CA ASN A 324 -10.18 -2.53 -15.96
C ASN A 324 -9.34 -3.24 -14.90
N LEU A 325 -9.08 -4.54 -15.09
CA LEU A 325 -8.29 -5.35 -14.19
C LEU A 325 -6.80 -5.03 -14.23
N ALA A 326 -6.32 -4.35 -15.28
CA ALA A 326 -4.95 -3.90 -15.41
C ALA A 326 -3.89 -5.00 -15.18
N GLY A 327 -4.20 -6.25 -15.55
CA GLY A 327 -3.30 -7.38 -15.36
C GLY A 327 -3.42 -8.11 -14.01
N HIS A 328 -4.34 -7.70 -13.13
CA HIS A 328 -4.56 -8.33 -11.83
C HIS A 328 -5.54 -9.49 -11.85
N THR A 329 -5.42 -10.38 -10.87
CA THR A 329 -6.34 -11.51 -10.65
C THR A 329 -7.50 -11.12 -9.75
N GLN A 330 -8.74 -11.37 -10.20
CA GLN A 330 -9.96 -11.16 -9.43
C GLN A 330 -10.83 -12.42 -9.43
N THR A 331 -11.62 -12.58 -8.38
CA THR A 331 -12.67 -13.60 -8.30
C THR A 331 -14.01 -12.95 -8.01
N THR A 332 -15.04 -13.28 -8.79
CA THR A 332 -16.41 -12.77 -8.62
C THR A 332 -17.41 -13.93 -8.63
N GLY A 333 -18.53 -13.79 -7.92
CA GLY A 333 -19.59 -14.79 -7.99
C GLY A 333 -20.25 -14.85 -9.37
N ALA A 334 -20.44 -13.68 -10.01
CA ALA A 334 -20.94 -13.54 -11.38
C ALA A 334 -20.33 -12.30 -12.07
N LEU A 335 -20.51 -12.23 -13.38
CA LEU A 335 -20.18 -11.07 -14.20
C LEU A 335 -21.43 -10.60 -14.96
N GLU A 336 -21.94 -9.42 -14.66
CA GLU A 336 -23.03 -8.75 -15.37
C GLU A 336 -22.48 -7.56 -16.15
N ASN A 337 -22.20 -7.73 -17.44
CA ASN A 337 -21.55 -6.69 -18.24
C ASN A 337 -22.47 -6.14 -19.34
N ALA A 338 -22.84 -4.86 -19.21
CA ALA A 338 -23.45 -4.05 -20.26
C ALA A 338 -22.54 -2.92 -20.76
N GLY A 339 -21.33 -2.81 -20.20
CA GLY A 339 -20.31 -1.81 -20.54
C GLY A 339 -19.05 -2.47 -21.11
N LEU A 340 -17.88 -2.03 -20.64
CA LEU A 340 -16.59 -2.59 -21.04
C LEU A 340 -15.86 -3.24 -19.85
N VAL A 341 -15.41 -4.48 -20.02
CA VAL A 341 -14.45 -5.12 -19.10
C VAL A 341 -13.15 -5.38 -19.84
N THR A 342 -12.04 -4.92 -19.30
CA THR A 342 -10.70 -5.19 -19.86
C THR A 342 -9.87 -5.95 -18.84
N LEU A 343 -9.31 -7.10 -19.23
CA LEU A 343 -8.48 -7.90 -18.33
C LEU A 343 -7.03 -7.37 -18.26
N GLY A 344 -6.48 -7.00 -19.41
CA GLY A 344 -5.06 -6.64 -19.55
C GLY A 344 -4.14 -7.86 -19.56
N ASN A 345 -2.90 -7.65 -19.99
CA ASN A 345 -1.92 -8.73 -20.13
C ASN A 345 -1.65 -9.41 -18.78
N GLY A 346 -1.79 -10.74 -18.71
CA GLY A 346 -1.63 -11.51 -17.48
C GLY A 346 -2.80 -11.42 -16.49
N GLY A 347 -3.80 -10.57 -16.75
CA GLY A 347 -4.98 -10.43 -15.88
C GLY A 347 -5.85 -11.68 -15.90
N VAL A 348 -6.43 -12.03 -14.76
CA VAL A 348 -7.31 -13.20 -14.64
C VAL A 348 -8.61 -12.79 -13.98
N LEU A 349 -9.74 -13.07 -14.64
CA LEU A 349 -11.05 -12.95 -14.02
C LEU A 349 -11.65 -14.35 -13.85
N ASN A 350 -11.75 -14.80 -12.60
CA ASN A 350 -12.49 -16.00 -12.24
C ASN A 350 -13.93 -15.61 -11.92
N SER A 351 -14.88 -16.05 -12.73
CA SER A 351 -16.29 -15.76 -12.52
C SER A 351 -17.14 -17.03 -12.55
N GLY A 352 -18.28 -16.99 -11.86
CA GLY A 352 -19.31 -18.02 -11.99
C GLY A 352 -19.99 -17.97 -13.34
N ALA A 353 -21.21 -17.43 -13.37
CA ALA A 353 -21.97 -17.20 -14.60
C ALA A 353 -21.71 -15.79 -15.13
N MET A 354 -21.66 -15.66 -16.46
CA MET A 354 -21.58 -14.37 -17.15
C MET A 354 -22.91 -14.01 -17.83
N SER A 355 -23.30 -12.75 -17.76
CA SER A 355 -24.33 -12.14 -18.61
C SER A 355 -23.71 -10.95 -19.30
N ASN A 356 -23.36 -11.09 -20.58
CA ASN A 356 -22.64 -10.09 -21.34
C ASN A 356 -23.46 -9.55 -22.51
N SER A 357 -23.90 -8.29 -22.39
CA SER A 357 -24.48 -7.48 -23.46
C SER A 357 -23.59 -6.27 -23.82
N GLY A 358 -22.39 -6.20 -23.26
CA GLY A 358 -21.33 -5.24 -23.56
C GLY A 358 -20.12 -5.92 -24.20
N THR A 359 -18.91 -5.45 -23.90
CA THR A 359 -17.65 -6.02 -24.39
C THR A 359 -16.78 -6.50 -23.23
N VAL A 360 -16.25 -7.72 -23.35
CA VAL A 360 -15.13 -8.21 -22.54
C VAL A 360 -13.91 -8.34 -23.45
N ASP A 361 -12.93 -7.47 -23.23
CA ASP A 361 -11.64 -7.48 -23.91
C ASP A 361 -10.62 -8.26 -23.07
N LEU A 362 -10.19 -9.40 -23.62
CA LEU A 362 -9.24 -10.26 -22.95
C LEU A 362 -7.83 -9.66 -22.95
N THR A 363 -7.42 -8.91 -23.98
CA THR A 363 -6.08 -8.27 -24.11
C THR A 363 -4.91 -9.09 -23.51
N GLY A 364 -4.78 -10.37 -23.85
CA GLY A 364 -3.73 -11.26 -23.33
C GLY A 364 -3.94 -11.82 -21.92
N GLY A 365 -5.05 -11.50 -21.27
CA GLY A 365 -5.52 -12.07 -20.01
C GLY A 365 -6.39 -13.32 -20.17
N THR A 366 -6.93 -13.82 -19.07
CA THR A 366 -7.74 -15.04 -18.99
C THR A 366 -9.09 -14.78 -18.32
N LEU A 367 -10.19 -15.07 -19.01
CA LEU A 367 -11.52 -15.15 -18.44
C LEU A 367 -11.85 -16.62 -18.15
N ASN A 368 -12.04 -16.97 -16.88
CA ASN A 368 -12.51 -18.28 -16.45
C ASN A 368 -14.00 -18.19 -16.05
N LEU A 369 -14.84 -19.03 -16.65
CA LEU A 369 -16.27 -19.15 -16.34
C LEU A 369 -16.57 -20.54 -15.78
N SER A 370 -16.93 -20.62 -14.50
CA SER A 370 -17.23 -21.91 -13.85
C SER A 370 -18.70 -22.34 -14.00
N ALA A 371 -19.58 -21.44 -14.43
CA ALA A 371 -21.01 -21.72 -14.64
C ALA A 371 -21.53 -21.22 -16.00
N GLY A 372 -20.65 -20.97 -16.97
CA GLY A 372 -21.02 -20.58 -18.33
C GLY A 372 -21.66 -19.19 -18.37
N GLY A 373 -22.80 -19.07 -19.06
CA GLY A 373 -23.56 -17.83 -19.15
C GLY A 373 -24.02 -17.46 -20.56
N THR A 374 -24.13 -16.16 -20.83
CA THR A 374 -24.53 -15.61 -22.12
C THR A 374 -23.59 -14.49 -22.58
N SER A 375 -23.37 -14.42 -23.89
CA SER A 375 -22.74 -13.28 -24.57
C SER A 375 -23.51 -12.96 -25.84
N SER A 376 -24.17 -11.80 -25.88
CA SER A 376 -25.16 -11.45 -26.91
C SER A 376 -24.83 -10.20 -27.73
N ALA A 377 -23.74 -9.49 -27.40
CA ALA A 377 -23.30 -8.33 -28.17
C ALA A 377 -22.35 -8.71 -29.31
N THR A 378 -22.47 -8.02 -30.45
CA THR A 378 -21.46 -8.08 -31.53
C THR A 378 -20.15 -7.49 -31.01
N GLY A 379 -19.06 -8.25 -31.13
CA GLY A 379 -17.78 -7.92 -30.51
C GLY A 379 -17.83 -8.03 -28.98
N GLY A 380 -18.79 -8.79 -28.44
CA GLY A 380 -18.97 -8.94 -27.01
C GLY A 380 -17.81 -9.65 -26.32
N LEU A 381 -17.07 -10.49 -27.04
CA LEU A 381 -15.81 -11.10 -26.65
C LEU A 381 -14.74 -10.70 -27.66
N THR A 382 -13.59 -10.22 -27.20
CA THR A 382 -12.52 -9.73 -28.09
C THR A 382 -11.13 -9.91 -27.47
N GLY A 383 -10.09 -9.71 -28.28
CA GLY A 383 -8.69 -9.72 -27.85
C GLY A 383 -8.03 -11.09 -27.99
N ASN A 384 -6.73 -11.13 -27.72
CA ASN A 384 -5.83 -12.27 -27.94
C ASN A 384 -5.59 -13.14 -26.69
N GLY A 385 -6.49 -13.08 -25.69
CA GLY A 385 -6.36 -13.82 -24.43
C GLY A 385 -7.03 -15.20 -24.43
N THR A 386 -7.21 -15.77 -23.25
CA THR A 386 -7.87 -17.07 -23.06
C THR A 386 -9.30 -16.88 -22.54
N LEU A 387 -10.27 -17.47 -23.24
CA LEU A 387 -11.60 -17.73 -22.72
C LEU A 387 -11.66 -19.19 -22.27
N SER A 388 -11.89 -19.45 -21.00
CA SER A 388 -11.95 -20.80 -20.44
C SER A 388 -13.31 -21.04 -19.80
N VAL A 389 -14.09 -21.96 -20.35
CA VAL A 389 -15.36 -22.39 -19.77
C VAL A 389 -15.14 -23.72 -19.07
N THR A 390 -15.16 -23.71 -17.74
CA THR A 390 -14.82 -24.87 -16.90
C THR A 390 -16.05 -25.62 -16.38
N GLY A 391 -17.21 -24.96 -16.38
CA GLY A 391 -18.51 -25.57 -16.12
C GLY A 391 -19.67 -24.75 -16.68
N GLY A 392 -20.85 -25.38 -16.78
CA GLY A 392 -22.07 -24.76 -17.34
C GLY A 392 -22.05 -24.64 -18.87
N ASP A 393 -23.09 -24.02 -19.43
CA ASP A 393 -23.19 -23.69 -20.86
C ASP A 393 -22.93 -22.20 -21.07
N LEU A 394 -21.96 -21.85 -21.91
CA LEU A 394 -21.81 -20.48 -22.41
C LEU A 394 -22.52 -20.36 -23.77
N SER A 395 -23.63 -19.65 -23.80
CA SER A 395 -24.33 -19.25 -25.03
C SER A 395 -23.69 -18.03 -25.65
N VAL A 396 -23.29 -18.12 -26.92
CA VAL A 396 -22.84 -16.99 -27.73
C VAL A 396 -23.81 -16.79 -28.88
N SER A 397 -24.50 -15.64 -28.92
CA SER A 397 -25.55 -15.35 -29.91
C SER A 397 -25.21 -14.23 -30.90
N ALA A 398 -23.99 -13.69 -30.83
CA ALA A 398 -23.53 -12.63 -31.74
C ALA A 398 -22.07 -12.82 -32.17
N ALA A 399 -21.69 -12.17 -33.27
CA ALA A 399 -20.39 -12.34 -33.89
C ALA A 399 -19.28 -11.71 -33.05
N ASN A 400 -18.14 -12.41 -32.92
CA ASN A 400 -16.97 -11.99 -32.15
C ASN A 400 -15.71 -12.08 -33.03
N SER A 401 -15.73 -11.44 -34.19
CA SER A 401 -14.67 -11.53 -35.21
C SER A 401 -13.28 -11.16 -34.68
N SER A 402 -13.20 -10.29 -33.66
CA SER A 402 -11.96 -9.82 -33.03
C SER A 402 -11.49 -10.69 -31.85
N LEU A 403 -12.19 -11.77 -31.50
CA LEU A 403 -11.68 -12.76 -30.55
C LEU A 403 -10.58 -13.58 -31.24
N ALA A 404 -9.33 -13.39 -30.80
CA ALA A 404 -8.13 -13.81 -31.54
C ALA A 404 -7.11 -14.59 -30.66
N GLY A 405 -7.57 -15.26 -29.62
CA GLY A 405 -6.72 -16.02 -28.69
C GLY A 405 -7.04 -17.50 -28.63
N THR A 406 -7.32 -18.02 -27.44
CA THR A 406 -7.73 -19.43 -27.25
C THR A 406 -9.06 -19.52 -26.53
N THR A 407 -9.96 -20.37 -27.01
CA THR A 407 -11.14 -20.81 -26.27
C THR A 407 -10.94 -22.24 -25.77
N GLN A 408 -11.07 -22.46 -24.47
CA GLN A 408 -10.95 -23.76 -23.83
C GLN A 408 -12.32 -24.18 -23.28
N ILE A 409 -12.77 -25.37 -23.65
CA ILE A 409 -14.03 -25.95 -23.18
C ILE A 409 -13.69 -27.16 -22.31
N GLY A 410 -13.83 -27.02 -21.00
CA GLY A 410 -13.54 -28.05 -20.02
C GLY A 410 -14.51 -29.24 -20.10
N LYS A 411 -14.10 -30.40 -19.56
CA LYS A 411 -14.84 -31.67 -19.62
C LYS A 411 -16.32 -31.59 -19.21
N ASN A 412 -16.64 -30.72 -18.24
CA ASN A 412 -17.98 -30.56 -17.68
C ASN A 412 -18.68 -29.27 -18.15
N ALA A 413 -18.21 -28.69 -19.25
CA ALA A 413 -18.72 -27.45 -19.81
C ALA A 413 -19.21 -27.63 -21.25
N SER A 414 -20.06 -26.70 -21.67
CA SER A 414 -20.39 -26.51 -23.07
C SER A 414 -20.25 -25.04 -23.50
N VAL A 415 -19.97 -24.85 -24.78
CA VAL A 415 -20.17 -23.58 -25.47
C VAL A 415 -21.19 -23.83 -26.56
N THR A 416 -22.25 -23.02 -26.59
CA THR A 416 -23.28 -23.09 -27.61
C THR A 416 -23.25 -21.83 -28.46
N LEU A 417 -22.91 -22.00 -29.73
CA LEU A 417 -23.04 -20.95 -30.74
C LEU A 417 -24.43 -21.06 -31.36
N ARG A 418 -25.16 -19.94 -31.36
CA ARG A 418 -26.52 -19.81 -31.88
C ARG A 418 -26.67 -18.48 -32.60
N ASP A 419 -27.70 -18.32 -33.40
CA ASP A 419 -27.90 -17.14 -34.24
C ASP A 419 -26.61 -16.80 -35.04
N ASN A 420 -26.11 -15.56 -34.96
CA ASN A 420 -24.86 -15.11 -35.55
C ASN A 420 -23.63 -15.32 -34.63
N GLY A 421 -23.72 -16.22 -33.66
CA GLY A 421 -22.69 -16.51 -32.68
C GLY A 421 -21.40 -17.07 -33.28
N THR A 422 -20.26 -16.45 -33.01
CA THR A 422 -18.94 -16.96 -33.44
C THR A 422 -17.90 -16.83 -32.34
N LEU A 423 -16.87 -17.67 -32.35
CA LEU A 423 -15.67 -17.54 -31.49
C LEU A 423 -14.50 -16.79 -32.17
N GLY A 424 -14.77 -16.09 -33.28
CA GLY A 424 -13.77 -15.31 -34.01
C GLY A 424 -12.70 -16.18 -34.67
N THR A 425 -11.45 -15.74 -34.54
CA THR A 425 -10.26 -16.45 -35.05
C THR A 425 -9.53 -17.24 -33.95
N ALA A 426 -10.09 -17.32 -32.75
CA ALA A 426 -9.49 -18.03 -31.64
C ALA A 426 -9.33 -19.53 -31.94
N ALA A 427 -8.21 -20.10 -31.50
CA ALA A 427 -8.03 -21.54 -31.47
C ALA A 427 -9.00 -22.15 -30.44
N VAL A 428 -9.71 -23.22 -30.80
CA VAL A 428 -10.69 -23.85 -29.90
C VAL A 428 -10.20 -25.22 -29.44
N ALA A 429 -9.96 -25.36 -28.14
CA ALA A 429 -9.59 -26.61 -27.49
C ALA A 429 -10.83 -27.20 -26.79
N VAL A 430 -11.34 -28.32 -27.31
CA VAL A 430 -12.61 -28.93 -26.85
C VAL A 430 -12.32 -30.21 -26.06
N THR A 431 -12.53 -30.17 -24.75
CA THR A 431 -12.58 -31.36 -23.88
C THR A 431 -14.02 -31.68 -23.46
N GLY A 432 -14.88 -30.66 -23.35
CA GLY A 432 -16.32 -30.80 -23.17
C GLY A 432 -17.08 -30.78 -24.50
N THR A 433 -18.14 -29.96 -24.59
CA THR A 433 -19.03 -29.93 -25.76
C THR A 433 -19.03 -28.56 -26.45
N LEU A 434 -18.89 -28.54 -27.78
CA LEU A 434 -19.15 -27.37 -28.61
C LEU A 434 -20.43 -27.63 -29.43
N ASN A 435 -21.49 -26.86 -29.16
CA ASN A 435 -22.75 -26.93 -29.89
C ASN A 435 -22.80 -25.84 -30.95
N LEU A 436 -23.18 -26.21 -32.17
CA LEU A 436 -23.44 -25.30 -33.28
C LEU A 436 -24.92 -25.43 -33.64
N LEU A 437 -25.72 -24.44 -33.25
CA LEU A 437 -27.14 -24.39 -33.58
C LEU A 437 -27.33 -23.63 -34.90
N ALA A 438 -28.21 -24.18 -35.74
CA ALA A 438 -28.70 -23.51 -36.93
C ALA A 438 -30.14 -23.06 -36.61
N ASP A 439 -30.25 -22.04 -35.75
CA ASP A 439 -31.50 -21.39 -35.38
C ASP A 439 -31.71 -20.06 -36.10
#